data_AF-A0AAX6MLL7-F1
#
_entry.id   AF-A0AAX6MLL7-F1
#
_cell.length_a   1.000
_cell.length_b   1.000
_cell.length_c   1.000
_cell.angle_alpha   90.00
_cell.angle_beta   90.00
_cell.angle_gamma   90.00
#
_symmetry.space_group_name_H-M   'P 1'
#
loop_
_entity.id
_entity.type
_entity.pdbx_description
1 polymer ?
#
loop_
_entity_poly.entity_id
_entity_poly.type
_entity_poly.pdbx_seq_one_letter_code
_entity_poly.pdbx_strand_id
1 'polypeptide(L)'
;MFPSPPSELISPSSQPQELSGLPPDIEPEEERSWFYYLAEISYRRMMNRAVVILRRNGENDWIRDIASTLKRSDDLDEQIKEWCSHIPPQINLDNWEVSNNELACYVRNRMLSSREWIRRPLVYYLVHQPPDDPFATRVNYHHRHHGTWFAARNSATRALILLSAARSGNARMPQQWKEAVNIARKFLQYWSGEAPDLQRAASVLEIIAEEIGMELAVD
;
A
#
# COMPACT_ATOMS: atom_id res chain seq x y z
N MET A 1 20.41 27.65 -9.22
CA MET A 1 20.94 27.57 -10.59
C MET A 1 20.44 26.25 -11.14
N PHE A 2 19.69 26.24 -12.24
CA PHE A 2 19.25 24.99 -12.86
C PHE A 2 20.45 24.33 -13.56
N PRO A 3 20.64 23.00 -13.47
CA PRO A 3 21.62 22.31 -14.32
C PRO A 3 21.19 22.44 -15.79
N SER A 4 22.14 22.76 -16.65
CA SER A 4 21.92 22.85 -18.09
C SER A 4 21.66 21.44 -18.65
N PRO A 5 20.66 21.26 -19.54
CA PRO A 5 20.44 19.99 -20.24
C PRO A 5 21.73 19.42 -20.85
N PRO A 6 21.87 18.08 -20.96
CA PRO A 6 23.05 17.47 -21.56
C PRO A 6 23.27 18.07 -22.94
N SER A 7 24.54 18.33 -23.28
CA SER A 7 24.90 19.01 -24.53
C SER A 7 24.47 18.22 -25.77
N GLU A 8 24.27 16.90 -25.68
CA GLU A 8 23.84 16.05 -26.79
C GLU A 8 22.76 15.03 -26.37
N LEU A 9 21.62 15.02 -27.07
CA LEU A 9 20.57 14.01 -26.96
C LEU A 9 20.70 13.04 -28.14
N ILE A 10 21.34 11.88 -27.94
CA ILE A 10 21.42 10.87 -29.00
C ILE A 10 20.08 10.13 -29.08
N SER A 11 19.43 10.23 -30.25
CA SER A 11 18.25 9.44 -30.58
C SER A 11 18.62 7.95 -30.75
N PRO A 12 17.80 6.99 -30.30
CA PRO A 12 18.13 5.56 -30.31
C PRO A 12 18.13 4.91 -31.72
N SER A 13 18.16 5.70 -32.80
CA SER A 13 18.01 5.22 -34.19
C SER A 13 19.23 5.39 -35.09
N SER A 14 20.42 5.68 -34.54
CA SER A 14 21.66 5.78 -35.33
C SER A 14 22.62 4.64 -34.98
N GLN A 15 22.69 3.62 -35.84
CA GLN A 15 23.67 2.52 -35.73
C GLN A 15 25.12 2.99 -36.04
N PRO A 16 26.13 2.21 -35.63
CA PRO A 16 27.31 2.72 -34.94
C PRO A 16 28.47 3.04 -35.88
N GLN A 17 29.02 4.25 -35.76
CA GLN A 17 30.39 4.52 -36.18
C GLN A 17 31.30 4.54 -34.95
N GLU A 18 32.24 3.60 -34.96
CA GLU A 18 33.47 3.48 -34.18
C GLU A 18 33.80 4.68 -33.27
N LEU A 19 33.50 4.56 -31.98
CA LEU A 19 33.94 5.50 -30.94
C LEU A 19 34.51 4.74 -29.74
N SER A 20 35.51 3.91 -29.97
CA SER A 20 36.26 3.21 -28.91
C SER A 20 37.31 4.09 -28.23
N GLY A 21 37.06 5.40 -28.07
CA GLY A 21 38.07 6.32 -27.53
C GLY A 21 37.60 7.69 -27.04
N LEU A 22 36.30 7.99 -27.00
CA LEU A 22 35.82 9.20 -26.33
C LEU A 22 35.59 8.91 -24.84
N PRO A 23 35.97 9.83 -23.93
CA PRO A 23 35.48 9.75 -22.55
C PRO A 23 33.94 9.73 -22.58
N PRO A 24 33.26 9.06 -21.63
CA PRO A 24 31.81 9.09 -21.59
C PRO A 24 31.33 10.55 -21.58
N ASP A 25 30.55 10.95 -22.59
CA ASP A 25 30.12 12.34 -22.82
C ASP A 25 29.22 12.90 -21.69
N ILE A 26 28.75 12.04 -20.78
CA ILE A 26 27.91 12.42 -19.64
C ILE A 26 28.48 11.79 -18.38
N GLU A 27 28.74 12.61 -17.35
CA GLU A 27 29.14 12.08 -16.05
C GLU A 27 27.98 11.28 -15.42
N PRO A 28 28.22 10.06 -14.88
CA PRO A 28 27.17 9.22 -14.30
C PRO A 28 26.32 9.91 -13.22
N GLU A 29 26.88 10.90 -12.52
CA GLU A 29 26.14 11.70 -11.52
C GLU A 29 25.20 12.72 -12.17
N GLU A 30 25.58 13.28 -13.31
CA GLU A 30 24.74 14.18 -14.09
C GLU A 30 23.54 13.41 -14.64
N GLU A 31 23.76 12.23 -15.23
CA GLU A 31 22.70 11.35 -15.73
C GLU A 31 21.70 10.96 -14.62
N ARG A 32 22.20 10.59 -13.42
CA ARG A 32 21.36 10.30 -12.25
C ARG A 32 20.51 11.49 -11.83
N SER A 33 21.08 12.69 -11.88
CA SER A 33 20.37 13.93 -11.57
C SER A 33 19.26 14.22 -12.59
N TRP A 34 19.50 13.96 -13.87
CA TRP A 34 18.51 14.07 -14.94
C TRP A 34 17.33 13.11 -14.73
N PHE A 35 17.61 11.84 -14.45
CA PHE A 35 16.56 10.86 -14.17
C PHE A 35 15.72 11.22 -12.95
N TYR A 36 16.36 11.73 -11.90
CA TYR A 36 15.64 12.19 -10.71
C TYR A 36 14.71 13.36 -11.04
N TYR A 37 15.18 14.33 -11.83
CA TYR A 37 14.36 15.47 -12.23
C TYR A 37 13.12 15.05 -13.04
N LEU A 38 13.28 14.11 -13.98
CA LEU A 38 12.17 13.54 -14.74
C LEU A 38 11.18 12.81 -13.83
N ALA A 39 11.68 12.03 -12.86
CA ALA A 39 10.85 11.36 -11.86
C ALA A 39 10.06 12.35 -11.00
N GLU A 40 10.65 13.48 -10.58
CA GLU A 40 9.97 14.52 -9.82
C GLU A 40 8.89 15.24 -10.64
N ILE A 41 9.13 15.51 -11.93
CA ILE A 41 8.11 16.10 -12.81
C ILE A 41 6.94 15.14 -13.01
N SER A 42 7.21 13.87 -13.31
CA SER A 42 6.17 12.87 -13.51
C SER A 42 5.36 12.67 -12.22
N TYR A 43 6.04 12.60 -11.07
CA TYR A 43 5.44 12.59 -9.75
C TYR A 43 4.51 13.80 -9.55
N ARG A 44 5.00 15.02 -9.83
CA ARG A 44 4.22 16.24 -9.59
C ARG A 44 2.96 16.28 -10.46
N ARG A 45 3.05 15.83 -11.71
CA ARG A 45 1.90 15.72 -12.62
C ARG A 45 0.89 14.69 -12.11
N MET A 46 1.36 13.51 -11.71
CA MET A 46 0.53 12.46 -11.11
C MET A 46 -0.20 12.97 -9.86
N MET A 47 0.53 13.59 -8.93
CA MET A 47 -0.06 14.06 -7.68
C MET A 47 -1.00 15.25 -7.84
N ASN A 48 -0.74 16.15 -8.79
CA ASN A 48 -1.70 17.22 -9.10
C ASN A 48 -3.03 16.63 -9.60
N ARG A 49 -3.01 15.56 -10.41
CA ARG A 49 -4.22 14.84 -10.82
C ARG A 49 -4.89 14.15 -9.63
N ALA A 50 -4.12 13.48 -8.78
CA ALA A 50 -4.63 12.84 -7.56
C ALA A 50 -5.37 13.84 -6.65
N VAL A 51 -4.82 15.05 -6.49
CA VAL A 51 -5.44 16.16 -5.74
C VAL A 51 -6.80 16.52 -6.31
N VAL A 52 -6.90 16.68 -7.63
CA VAL A 52 -8.16 17.01 -8.29
C VAL A 52 -9.17 15.88 -8.14
N ILE A 53 -8.75 14.62 -8.33
CA ILE A 53 -9.62 13.44 -8.26
C ILE A 53 -10.22 13.27 -6.85
N LEU A 54 -9.38 13.33 -5.82
CA LEU A 54 -9.82 13.04 -4.45
C LEU A 54 -10.46 14.26 -3.77
N ARG A 55 -10.12 15.50 -4.13
CA ARG A 55 -10.64 16.70 -3.43
C ARG A 55 -11.78 17.41 -4.15
N ARG A 56 -12.19 16.97 -5.35
CA ARG A 56 -13.13 17.69 -6.23
C ARG A 56 -14.37 18.26 -5.52
N ASN A 57 -14.94 17.50 -4.60
CA ASN A 57 -16.21 17.81 -3.92
C ASN A 57 -16.07 17.92 -2.39
N GLY A 58 -14.84 17.95 -1.87
CA GLY A 58 -14.54 18.03 -0.44
C GLY A 58 -14.90 16.77 0.37
N GLU A 59 -14.81 16.90 1.69
CA GLU A 59 -14.96 15.81 2.66
C GLU A 59 -16.35 15.18 2.66
N ASN A 60 -17.39 15.98 2.37
CA ASN A 60 -18.77 15.51 2.30
C ASN A 60 -19.00 14.47 1.19
N ASP A 61 -18.24 14.55 0.09
CA ASP A 61 -18.31 13.55 -1.00
C ASP A 61 -17.76 12.20 -0.56
N TRP A 62 -16.69 12.21 0.27
CA TRP A 62 -16.07 10.99 0.79
C TRP A 62 -17.03 10.22 1.68
N ILE A 63 -17.78 10.93 2.53
CA ILE A 63 -18.79 10.32 3.41
C ILE A 63 -19.97 9.80 2.59
N ARG A 64 -20.47 10.59 1.65
CA ARG A 64 -21.66 10.24 0.86
C ARG A 64 -21.44 9.04 -0.05
N ASP A 65 -20.26 8.94 -0.67
CA ASP A 65 -19.93 7.86 -1.61
C ASP A 65 -18.52 7.32 -1.34
N ILE A 66 -18.41 6.59 -0.23
CA ILE A 66 -17.17 5.92 0.15
C ILE A 66 -16.75 4.87 -0.88
N ALA A 67 -17.70 4.18 -1.54
CA ALA A 67 -17.38 3.14 -2.51
C ALA A 67 -16.60 3.70 -3.71
N SER A 68 -17.06 4.82 -4.28
CA SER A 68 -16.32 5.52 -5.33
C SER A 68 -14.99 6.08 -4.84
N THR A 69 -14.94 6.56 -3.59
CA THR A 69 -13.71 7.09 -2.98
C THR A 69 -12.65 6.00 -2.79
N LEU A 70 -13.05 4.80 -2.37
CA LEU A 70 -12.19 3.62 -2.27
C LEU A 70 -11.62 3.26 -3.64
N LYS A 71 -12.48 3.13 -4.66
CA LYS A 71 -12.05 2.82 -6.03
C LYS A 71 -11.03 3.85 -6.56
N ARG A 72 -11.31 5.15 -6.38
CA ARG A 72 -10.38 6.22 -6.78
C ARG A 72 -9.04 6.12 -6.04
N SER A 73 -9.05 5.72 -4.77
CA SER A 73 -7.82 5.51 -3.98
C SER A 73 -7.01 4.34 -4.52
N ASP A 74 -7.67 3.22 -4.84
CA ASP A 74 -7.01 2.03 -5.40
C ASP A 74 -6.42 2.32 -6.80
N ASP A 75 -7.19 2.97 -7.68
CA ASP A 75 -6.73 3.40 -9.03
C ASP A 75 -5.48 4.31 -8.95
N LEU A 76 -5.38 5.13 -7.89
CA LEU A 76 -4.21 5.98 -7.64
C LEU A 76 -3.04 5.19 -7.05
N ASP A 77 -3.29 4.19 -6.20
CA ASP A 77 -2.23 3.31 -5.68
C ASP A 77 -1.58 2.50 -6.81
N GLU A 78 -2.37 2.06 -7.80
CA GLU A 78 -1.87 1.43 -9.03
C GLU A 78 -1.00 2.39 -9.86
N GLN A 79 -1.44 3.64 -10.06
CA GLN A 79 -0.63 4.65 -10.75
C GLN A 79 0.70 4.94 -10.03
N ILE A 80 0.70 4.93 -8.69
CA ILE A 80 1.93 5.09 -7.91
C ILE A 80 2.87 3.89 -8.13
N LYS A 81 2.34 2.66 -8.16
CA LYS A 81 3.15 1.45 -8.45
C LYS A 81 3.74 1.52 -9.85
N GLU A 82 2.94 1.90 -10.85
CA GLU A 82 3.38 2.07 -12.23
C GLU A 82 4.47 3.14 -12.33
N TRP A 83 4.28 4.30 -11.68
CA TRP A 83 5.31 5.34 -11.61
C TRP A 83 6.61 4.81 -11.00
N CYS A 84 6.55 4.06 -9.91
CA CYS A 84 7.73 3.43 -9.31
C CYS A 84 8.43 2.45 -10.27
N SER A 85 7.68 1.71 -11.09
CA SER A 85 8.26 0.77 -12.07
C SER A 85 9.01 1.46 -13.21
N HIS A 86 8.68 2.72 -13.49
CA HIS A 86 9.36 3.54 -14.49
C HIS A 86 10.58 4.30 -13.95
N ILE A 87 10.87 4.20 -12.64
CA ILE A 87 12.07 4.79 -12.07
C ILE A 87 13.29 4.04 -12.60
N PRO A 88 14.25 4.73 -13.24
CA PRO A 88 15.42 4.06 -13.79
C PRO A 88 16.25 3.34 -12.72
N PRO A 89 16.88 2.20 -13.03
CA PRO A 89 17.65 1.40 -12.07
C PRO A 89 18.86 2.16 -11.47
N GLN A 90 19.31 3.23 -12.12
CA GLN A 90 20.30 4.18 -11.61
C GLN A 90 19.85 4.89 -10.31
N ILE A 91 18.53 4.92 -10.05
CA ILE A 91 17.90 5.32 -8.79
C ILE A 91 17.32 4.07 -8.15
N ASN A 92 18.18 3.27 -7.54
CA ASN A 92 17.81 1.98 -6.97
C ASN A 92 16.97 2.16 -5.69
N LEU A 93 15.66 1.87 -5.77
CA LEU A 93 14.70 2.02 -4.67
C LEU A 93 14.81 0.92 -3.59
N ASP A 94 15.44 -0.20 -3.90
CA ASP A 94 15.64 -1.33 -2.98
C ASP A 94 16.83 -1.07 -2.05
N ASN A 95 17.88 -0.43 -2.57
CA ASN A 95 19.11 -0.09 -1.85
C ASN A 95 19.14 1.39 -1.42
N TRP A 96 18.01 1.92 -0.97
CA TRP A 96 17.86 3.33 -0.58
C TRP A 96 18.63 3.69 0.71
N GLU A 97 18.93 2.71 1.57
CA GLU A 97 19.62 2.90 2.87
C GLU A 97 21.15 3.01 2.73
N VAL A 98 21.70 2.73 1.54
CA VAL A 98 23.15 2.76 1.30
C VAL A 98 23.63 4.21 1.17
N SER A 99 24.74 4.54 1.84
CA SER A 99 25.40 5.85 1.67
C SER A 99 25.73 6.08 0.19
N ASN A 100 25.41 7.27 -0.33
CA ASN A 100 25.50 7.66 -1.75
C ASN A 100 24.27 7.36 -2.65
N ASN A 101 23.10 7.06 -2.06
CA ASN A 101 21.83 6.88 -2.78
C ASN A 101 20.70 7.80 -2.28
N GLU A 102 21.00 9.07 -2.02
CA GLU A 102 20.04 10.06 -1.53
C GLU A 102 18.83 10.27 -2.45
N LEU A 103 19.03 10.17 -3.78
CA LEU A 103 17.97 10.32 -4.77
C LEU A 103 16.92 9.21 -4.63
N ALA A 104 17.34 7.96 -4.39
CA ALA A 104 16.40 6.87 -4.13
C ALA A 104 15.64 7.09 -2.80
N CYS A 105 16.30 7.64 -1.79
CA CYS A 105 15.63 8.03 -0.54
C CYS A 105 14.54 9.08 -0.80
N TYR A 106 14.81 10.11 -1.61
CA TYR A 106 13.80 11.12 -1.97
C TYR A 106 12.63 10.52 -2.76
N VAL A 107 12.89 9.73 -3.80
CA VAL A 107 11.85 9.09 -4.62
C VAL A 107 11.02 8.10 -3.78
N ARG A 108 11.66 7.33 -2.90
CA ARG A 108 10.96 6.45 -1.95
C ARG A 108 10.07 7.24 -0.99
N ASN A 109 10.57 8.35 -0.45
CA ASN A 109 9.76 9.23 0.39
C ASN A 109 8.55 9.79 -0.37
N ARG A 110 8.71 10.18 -1.64
CA ARG A 110 7.59 10.60 -2.50
C ARG A 110 6.54 9.50 -2.65
N MET A 111 6.94 8.27 -2.92
CA MET A 111 6.04 7.12 -2.99
C MET A 111 5.24 6.96 -1.68
N LEU A 112 5.91 6.98 -0.54
CA LEU A 112 5.29 6.84 0.78
C LEU A 112 4.32 7.99 1.07
N SER A 113 4.73 9.23 0.83
CA SER A 113 3.88 10.41 1.02
C SER A 113 2.65 10.38 0.12
N SER A 114 2.78 9.96 -1.14
CA SER A 114 1.61 9.79 -2.02
C SER A 114 0.63 8.76 -1.48
N ARG A 115 1.15 7.61 -1.03
CA ARG A 115 0.34 6.54 -0.44
C ARG A 115 -0.39 6.97 0.83
N GLU A 116 0.29 7.71 1.70
CA GLU A 116 -0.35 8.32 2.86
C GLU A 116 -1.47 9.28 2.42
N TRP A 117 -1.16 10.16 1.47
CA TRP A 117 -2.07 11.21 1.02
C TRP A 117 -3.37 10.65 0.41
N ILE A 118 -3.28 9.64 -0.47
CA ILE A 118 -4.47 9.02 -1.10
C ILE A 118 -5.34 8.23 -0.12
N ARG A 119 -4.81 7.88 1.07
CA ARG A 119 -5.53 7.17 2.13
C ARG A 119 -6.23 8.11 3.13
N ARG A 120 -5.90 9.41 3.14
CA ARG A 120 -6.50 10.40 4.05
C ARG A 120 -8.04 10.46 3.98
N PRO A 121 -8.69 10.41 2.78
CA PRO A 121 -10.15 10.34 2.70
C PRO A 121 -10.74 9.13 3.42
N LEU A 122 -10.04 7.99 3.39
CA LEU A 122 -10.48 6.75 4.02
C LEU A 122 -10.36 6.82 5.54
N VAL A 123 -9.24 7.38 6.03
CA VAL A 123 -9.05 7.65 7.46
C VAL A 123 -10.10 8.65 7.95
N TYR A 124 -10.36 9.71 7.17
CA TYR A 124 -11.39 10.68 7.50
C TYR A 124 -12.76 10.01 7.60
N TYR A 125 -13.12 9.17 6.63
CA TYR A 125 -14.35 8.37 6.66
C TYR A 125 -14.46 7.56 7.95
N LEU A 126 -13.44 6.75 8.25
CA LEU A 126 -13.40 5.87 9.44
C LEU A 126 -13.61 6.63 10.75
N VAL A 127 -13.03 7.82 10.90
CA VAL A 127 -13.13 8.62 12.14
C VAL A 127 -14.51 9.26 12.30
N HIS A 128 -15.26 9.47 11.21
CA HIS A 128 -16.55 10.16 11.23
C HIS A 128 -17.76 9.22 11.08
N GLN A 129 -17.54 7.91 10.91
CA GLN A 129 -18.62 6.92 10.89
C GLN A 129 -18.86 6.30 12.27
N PRO A 130 -20.10 5.86 12.56
CA PRO A 130 -20.38 5.10 13.76
C PRO A 130 -19.59 3.78 13.77
N PRO A 131 -19.27 3.22 14.96
CA PRO A 131 -18.51 1.97 15.08
C PRO A 131 -19.11 0.76 14.35
N ASP A 132 -20.43 0.75 14.17
CA ASP A 132 -21.18 -0.31 13.52
C ASP A 132 -21.35 -0.10 12.00
N ASP A 133 -20.66 0.88 11.42
CA ASP A 133 -20.74 1.15 9.99
C ASP A 133 -20.14 -0.01 9.16
N PRO A 134 -20.91 -0.61 8.23
CA PRO A 134 -20.47 -1.75 7.46
C PRO A 134 -19.31 -1.42 6.50
N PHE A 135 -19.21 -0.17 6.04
CA PHE A 135 -18.12 0.25 5.17
C PHE A 135 -16.86 0.53 5.98
N ALA A 136 -16.94 0.97 7.24
CA ALA A 136 -15.78 1.14 8.11
C ALA A 136 -15.03 -0.19 8.29
N THR A 137 -15.79 -1.28 8.48
CA THR A 137 -15.25 -2.64 8.42
C THR A 137 -14.58 -2.89 7.06
N ARG A 138 -15.26 -2.66 5.94
CA ARG A 138 -14.68 -2.94 4.61
C ARG A 138 -13.41 -2.14 4.29
N VAL A 139 -13.39 -0.85 4.63
CA VAL A 139 -12.26 0.08 4.45
C VAL A 139 -11.04 -0.41 5.24
N ASN A 140 -11.24 -0.93 6.44
CA ASN A 140 -10.18 -1.49 7.27
C ASN A 140 -9.75 -2.91 6.82
N TYR A 141 -10.68 -3.71 6.29
CA TYR A 141 -10.45 -5.13 6.00
C TYR A 141 -9.83 -5.41 4.62
N HIS A 142 -10.15 -4.62 3.60
CA HIS A 142 -9.79 -4.98 2.22
C HIS A 142 -8.71 -4.08 1.61
N HIS A 143 -8.39 -2.95 2.24
CA HIS A 143 -7.39 -2.03 1.72
C HIS A 143 -6.00 -2.31 2.26
N ARG A 144 -5.03 -2.35 1.34
CA ARG A 144 -3.62 -2.51 1.66
C ARG A 144 -3.07 -1.19 2.19
N HIS A 145 -2.60 -1.17 3.43
CA HIS A 145 -1.84 -0.07 4.01
C HIS A 145 -0.75 -0.61 4.93
N HIS A 146 0.20 0.24 5.32
CA HIS A 146 1.33 -0.16 6.20
C HIS A 146 0.87 -0.77 7.54
N GLY A 147 -0.34 -0.41 8.00
CA GLY A 147 -0.95 -0.96 9.21
C GLY A 147 -1.67 -2.30 9.03
N THR A 148 -1.96 -2.74 7.80
CA THR A 148 -2.72 -3.97 7.52
C THR A 148 -2.03 -5.20 8.13
N TRP A 149 -0.71 -5.28 8.08
CA TRP A 149 0.05 -6.38 8.67
C TRP A 149 -0.15 -6.47 10.20
N PHE A 150 -0.07 -5.34 10.89
CA PHE A 150 -0.33 -5.27 12.33
C PHE A 150 -1.80 -5.56 12.65
N ALA A 151 -2.73 -5.07 11.83
CA ALA A 151 -4.15 -5.34 11.97
C ALA A 151 -4.45 -6.84 11.84
N ALA A 152 -3.85 -7.53 10.87
CA ALA A 152 -3.99 -8.98 10.67
C ALA A 152 -3.52 -9.77 11.90
N ARG A 153 -2.34 -9.44 12.42
CA ARG A 153 -1.81 -10.08 13.63
C ARG A 153 -2.66 -9.80 14.87
N ASN A 154 -3.07 -8.56 15.08
CA ASN A 154 -3.98 -8.20 16.18
C ASN A 154 -5.32 -8.96 16.07
N SER A 155 -5.85 -9.11 14.85
CA SER A 155 -7.07 -9.87 14.60
C SER A 155 -6.90 -11.35 14.96
N ALA A 156 -5.81 -11.98 14.50
CA ALA A 156 -5.47 -13.35 14.87
C ALA A 156 -5.35 -13.54 16.39
N THR A 157 -4.62 -12.64 17.08
CA THR A 157 -4.46 -12.70 18.53
C THR A 157 -5.79 -12.57 19.26
N ARG A 158 -6.66 -11.63 18.86
CA ARG A 158 -7.98 -11.43 19.47
C ARG A 158 -8.89 -12.64 19.25
N ALA A 159 -8.88 -13.22 18.06
CA ALA A 159 -9.63 -14.43 17.75
C ALA A 159 -9.14 -15.63 18.59
N LEU A 160 -7.83 -15.80 18.75
CA LEU A 160 -7.25 -16.84 19.61
C LEU A 160 -7.65 -16.66 21.07
N ILE A 161 -7.69 -15.43 21.58
CA ILE A 161 -8.16 -15.15 22.96
C ILE A 161 -9.61 -15.58 23.12
N LEU A 162 -10.49 -15.24 22.17
CA LEU A 162 -11.90 -15.65 22.20
C LEU A 162 -12.05 -17.17 22.14
N LEU A 163 -11.33 -17.84 21.24
CA LEU A 163 -11.34 -19.30 21.11
C LEU A 163 -10.79 -19.99 22.36
N SER A 164 -9.72 -19.45 22.96
CA SER A 164 -9.14 -19.99 24.20
C SER A 164 -10.10 -19.84 25.37
N ALA A 165 -10.76 -18.69 25.49
CA ALA A 165 -11.78 -18.43 26.52
C ALA A 165 -12.96 -19.41 26.36
N ALA A 166 -13.46 -19.59 25.14
CA ALA A 166 -14.53 -20.54 24.85
C ALA A 166 -14.13 -21.98 25.16
N ARG A 167 -12.95 -22.41 24.70
CA ARG A 167 -12.39 -23.75 24.94
C ARG A 167 -12.21 -24.04 26.43
N SER A 168 -11.84 -23.03 27.21
CA SER A 168 -11.61 -23.21 28.65
C SER A 168 -12.88 -23.53 29.44
N GLY A 169 -14.06 -23.16 28.94
CA GLY A 169 -15.32 -23.24 29.67
C GLY A 169 -15.41 -22.32 30.90
N ASN A 170 -14.35 -21.56 31.20
CA ASN A 170 -14.21 -20.78 32.44
C ASN A 170 -14.66 -19.32 32.30
N ALA A 171 -15.02 -18.89 31.08
CA ALA A 171 -15.44 -17.53 30.80
C ALA A 171 -16.84 -17.51 30.19
N ARG A 172 -17.66 -16.55 30.63
CA ARG A 172 -18.91 -16.23 29.94
C ARG A 172 -18.58 -15.52 28.64
N MET A 173 -18.96 -16.11 27.51
CA MET A 173 -18.66 -15.54 26.21
C MET A 173 -19.53 -14.31 25.90
N PRO A 174 -18.95 -13.26 25.30
CA PRO A 174 -19.71 -12.07 24.90
C PRO A 174 -20.64 -12.38 23.73
N GLN A 175 -21.64 -11.52 23.51
CA GLN A 175 -22.52 -11.65 22.34
C GLN A 175 -21.69 -11.54 21.04
N GLN A 176 -22.09 -12.26 19.99
CA GLN A 176 -21.45 -12.23 18.66
C GLN A 176 -19.97 -12.67 18.61
N TRP A 177 -19.42 -13.29 19.66
CA TRP A 177 -18.01 -13.74 19.66
C TRP A 177 -17.67 -14.68 18.49
N LYS A 178 -18.61 -15.53 18.09
CA LYS A 178 -18.45 -16.42 16.93
C LYS A 178 -18.33 -15.64 15.62
N GLU A 179 -19.12 -14.59 15.47
CA GLU A 179 -19.08 -13.71 14.30
C GLU A 179 -17.74 -12.96 14.25
N ALA A 180 -17.26 -12.46 15.38
CA ALA A 180 -15.95 -11.81 15.45
C ALA A 180 -14.79 -12.74 15.05
N VAL A 181 -14.83 -14.01 15.45
CA VAL A 181 -13.85 -15.02 15.02
C VAL A 181 -13.98 -15.33 13.53
N ASN A 182 -15.20 -15.45 13.00
CA ASN A 182 -15.44 -15.63 11.55
C ASN A 182 -14.89 -14.46 10.73
N ILE A 183 -15.15 -13.23 11.17
CA ILE A 183 -14.66 -12.02 10.54
C ILE A 183 -13.11 -12.00 10.55
N ALA A 184 -12.48 -12.36 11.68
CA ALA A 184 -11.03 -12.47 11.78
C ALA A 184 -10.45 -13.54 10.84
N ARG A 185 -11.09 -14.72 10.76
CA ARG A 185 -10.74 -15.80 9.82
C ARG A 185 -10.75 -15.29 8.39
N LYS A 186 -11.86 -14.70 7.94
CA LYS A 186 -12.01 -14.18 6.57
C LYS A 186 -10.97 -13.10 6.24
N PHE A 187 -10.65 -12.23 7.18
CA PHE A 187 -9.61 -11.21 7.02
C PHE A 187 -8.22 -11.83 6.82
N LEU A 188 -7.86 -12.84 7.62
CA LEU A 188 -6.58 -13.54 7.49
C LEU A 188 -6.48 -14.31 6.18
N GLN A 189 -7.58 -14.95 5.76
CA GLN A 189 -7.64 -15.66 4.48
C GLN A 189 -7.52 -14.70 3.29
N TYR A 190 -8.18 -13.55 3.32
CA TYR A 190 -8.09 -12.54 2.26
C TYR A 190 -6.64 -12.08 2.04
N TRP A 191 -5.87 -11.86 3.10
CA TRP A 191 -4.47 -11.43 3.03
C TRP A 191 -3.45 -12.58 2.97
N SER A 192 -3.89 -13.84 2.91
CA SER A 192 -3.00 -15.02 2.92
C SER A 192 -1.97 -15.04 1.78
N GLY A 193 -2.34 -14.53 0.61
CA GLY A 193 -1.47 -14.43 -0.56
C GLY A 193 -0.33 -13.42 -0.41
N GLU A 194 -0.43 -12.49 0.54
CA GLU A 194 0.61 -11.49 0.80
C GLU A 194 1.62 -11.92 1.86
N ALA A 195 1.22 -12.82 2.78
CA ALA A 195 2.04 -13.24 3.89
C ALA A 195 1.67 -14.68 4.33
N PRO A 196 2.53 -15.69 4.09
CA PRO A 196 2.22 -17.09 4.38
C PRO A 196 1.90 -17.40 5.85
N ASP A 197 2.37 -16.59 6.79
CA ASP A 197 2.04 -16.71 8.21
C ASP A 197 0.56 -16.41 8.51
N LEU A 198 -0.10 -15.60 7.69
CA LEU A 198 -1.53 -15.31 7.84
C LEU A 198 -2.41 -16.52 7.49
N GLN A 199 -2.03 -17.28 6.45
CA GLN A 199 -2.71 -18.55 6.13
C GLN A 199 -2.60 -19.53 7.30
N ARG A 200 -1.40 -19.66 7.88
CA ARG A 200 -1.17 -20.51 9.04
C ARG A 200 -2.02 -20.06 10.22
N ALA A 201 -2.10 -18.76 10.48
CA ALA A 201 -2.94 -18.22 11.54
C ALA A 201 -4.43 -18.55 11.31
N ALA A 202 -4.95 -18.39 10.09
CA ALA A 202 -6.32 -18.76 9.76
C ALA A 202 -6.61 -20.25 10.01
N SER A 203 -5.72 -21.14 9.56
CA SER A 203 -5.87 -22.58 9.79
C SER A 203 -5.84 -22.97 11.27
N VAL A 204 -5.05 -22.28 12.10
CA VAL A 204 -5.06 -22.51 13.56
C VAL A 204 -6.40 -22.10 14.17
N LEU A 205 -6.99 -20.98 13.73
CA LEU A 205 -8.33 -20.58 14.19
C LEU A 205 -9.39 -21.63 13.82
N GLU A 206 -9.31 -22.18 12.61
CA GLU A 206 -10.22 -23.22 12.11
C GLU A 206 -10.15 -24.49 12.95
N ILE A 207 -8.94 -25.00 13.20
CA ILE A 207 -8.72 -26.19 14.03
C ILE A 207 -9.34 -26.02 15.42
N ILE A 208 -9.07 -24.89 16.09
CA ILE A 208 -9.57 -24.68 17.45
C ILE A 208 -11.10 -24.48 17.45
N ALA A 209 -11.66 -23.82 16.43
CA ALA A 209 -13.11 -23.66 16.30
C ALA A 209 -13.82 -25.01 16.13
N GLU A 210 -13.27 -25.91 15.32
CA GLU A 210 -13.78 -27.28 15.15
C GLU A 210 -13.73 -28.07 16.47
N GLU A 211 -12.61 -28.01 17.20
CA GLU A 211 -12.43 -28.70 18.49
C GLU A 211 -13.50 -28.32 19.53
N ILE A 212 -14.03 -27.09 19.48
CA ILE A 212 -15.05 -26.61 20.42
C ILE A 212 -16.48 -26.67 19.85
N GLY A 213 -16.67 -27.30 18.68
CA GLY A 213 -17.98 -27.41 18.02
C GLY A 213 -18.55 -26.08 17.55
N MET A 214 -17.68 -25.12 17.20
CA MET A 214 -18.11 -23.85 16.60
C MET A 214 -18.21 -24.00 15.08
N GLU A 215 -19.44 -23.87 14.56
CA GLU A 215 -19.68 -23.77 13.11
C GLU A 215 -19.13 -22.43 12.59
N LEU A 216 -18.12 -22.53 11.74
CA LEU A 216 -17.62 -21.41 10.96
C LEU A 216 -18.51 -21.21 9.74
N ALA A 217 -18.82 -19.96 9.40
CA ALA A 217 -19.61 -19.68 8.22
C ALA A 217 -18.81 -20.09 6.97
N VAL A 218 -19.40 -20.96 6.14
CA VAL A 218 -18.91 -21.30 4.80
C VAL A 218 -19.13 -20.08 3.91
N ASP A 219 -18.12 -19.77 3.08
CA ASP A 219 -18.14 -18.63 2.15
C ASP A 219 -19.10 -18.84 0.98
#